data_AF-A0A6A2Z0K8-F1
#
_entry.id   AF-A0A6A2Z0K8-F1
#
_cell.length_a   1.000
_cell.length_b   1.000
_cell.length_c   1.000
_cell.angle_alpha   90.00
_cell.angle_beta   90.00
_cell.angle_gamma   90.00
#
_symmetry.space_group_name_H-M   'P 1'
#
loop_
_entity.id
_entity.type
_entity.pdbx_description
1 polymer ?
#
loop_
_entity_poly.entity_id
_entity_poly.type
_entity_poly.pdbx_seq_one_letter_code
_entity_poly.pdbx_strand_id
1 'polypeptide(L)'
;MALGDDKSSGVGEDPHISNINGNPTYLFDFWVDSRFGIFSILCFRIEVGWLLFLVVALSMGSLDEDHLCVEIENGMKVCFEEEPETVAIEEAVKVLLQGLGEDVNREGLVKTPLRVAKALRQGTRGYKQKVKDVVEGALFPEVGVHDGVGHAGGVGGLVIVRDLDLFSYCESCLLPFQLKCHVGYVPSGQRVVGLSKLSRVADVFAKRLQDPQRLADEICSALHHGIRPAGVAVILECLHIHFPNVESVFLDSKHKGWVKLLVSSGSGVFGNENADAWVDFLGLLKLRVVIAEKILSKDSVEQNWCPSHSSPMAKIPSDLVAGNPEMVAAVASILKSLGEDPSRKELVETPGHFVRWLMNFQDTKLEMKLNGFTRGITDLLKPNGEVGSRNNKLMHSELNLSFWSQCEHHLLPFYGLVHIGYFCPKGFNHTGKSLLQSIVHCYGFKLQVQERLTRQIAETVSSILGGDVMVVVEANHTCMISRGIEKFGSNTATIAVLGQFATDPAARAMFLQIIPDGTASQIS
;
A
#
# COMPACT_ATOMS: atom_id res chain seq x y z
N MET A 1 -20.29 65.67 26.08
CA MET A 1 -20.77 64.76 27.13
C MET A 1 -19.98 63.49 26.98
N ALA A 2 -18.83 63.41 27.66
CA ALA A 2 -18.69 62.87 29.03
C ALA A 2 -18.29 61.39 28.90
N LEU A 3 -17.24 60.84 29.52
CA LEU A 3 -16.21 61.22 30.50
C LEU A 3 -15.10 60.16 30.28
N GLY A 4 -13.80 60.49 30.28
CA GLY A 4 -12.93 60.58 31.46
C GLY A 4 -12.07 59.31 31.55
N ASP A 5 -10.77 59.38 31.21
CA ASP A 5 -9.62 59.52 32.15
C ASP A 5 -9.08 58.12 32.54
N ASP A 6 -7.78 57.81 32.63
CA ASP A 6 -6.61 58.67 32.81
C ASP A 6 -5.30 57.97 32.38
N LYS A 7 -4.26 58.79 32.22
CA LYS A 7 -2.88 58.53 31.79
C LYS A 7 -1.99 57.92 32.89
N SER A 8 -0.82 57.41 32.48
CA SER A 8 0.54 57.88 32.87
C SER A 8 1.57 56.73 32.86
N SER A 9 2.63 56.83 32.03
CA SER A 9 4.04 57.18 32.36
C SER A 9 4.83 56.01 32.97
N GLY A 10 6.07 55.66 32.63
CA GLY A 10 7.12 56.25 31.81
C GLY A 10 8.43 55.45 32.00
N VAL A 11 9.30 55.47 30.99
CA VAL A 11 10.77 55.70 31.05
C VAL A 11 11.70 54.70 31.79
N GLY A 12 12.73 54.25 31.05
CA GLY A 12 14.03 53.75 31.54
C GLY A 12 14.04 52.24 31.83
N GLU A 13 15.04 51.43 31.48
CA GLU A 13 16.44 51.67 31.12
C GLU A 13 16.95 50.47 30.29
N ASP A 14 17.91 50.71 29.39
CA ASP A 14 18.78 49.67 28.84
C ASP A 14 19.64 49.05 29.96
N PRO A 15 20.13 47.80 29.75
CA PRO A 15 21.57 47.69 29.78
C PRO A 15 22.15 46.93 28.59
N HIS A 16 23.15 47.57 28.00
CA HIS A 16 24.24 47.00 27.21
C HIS A 16 24.56 45.53 27.52
N ILE A 17 24.52 44.67 26.49
CA ILE A 17 25.56 43.65 26.31
C ILE A 17 26.09 43.72 24.87
N SER A 18 27.40 43.85 24.82
CA SER A 18 28.32 43.95 23.71
C SER A 18 28.10 42.95 22.56
N ASN A 19 28.15 43.51 21.36
CA ASN A 19 28.40 42.84 20.10
C ASN A 19 29.79 42.16 20.12
N ILE A 20 29.92 40.92 19.66
CA ILE A 20 31.10 40.33 18.98
C ILE A 20 30.72 38.92 18.47
N ASN A 21 31.09 38.66 17.21
CA ASN A 21 31.00 37.43 16.40
C ASN A 21 29.73 37.28 15.55
N GLY A 22 29.91 37.62 14.27
CA GLY A 22 28.92 37.49 13.21
C GLY A 22 28.49 36.05 12.95
N ASN A 23 27.18 35.86 12.99
CA ASN A 23 26.40 34.85 12.27
C ASN A 23 24.98 35.42 12.17
N PRO A 24 24.25 35.22 11.06
CA PRO A 24 22.88 35.71 10.96
C PRO A 24 22.00 34.96 11.97
N THR A 25 21.50 35.67 12.98
CA THR A 25 20.49 35.16 13.91
C THR A 25 19.13 35.15 13.20
N TYR A 26 18.59 33.96 12.97
CA TYR A 26 17.21 33.78 12.54
C TYR A 26 16.29 34.06 13.73
N LEU A 27 15.55 35.17 13.69
CA LEU A 27 14.47 35.44 14.63
C LEU A 27 13.23 34.63 14.21
N PHE A 28 12.87 33.63 15.01
CA PHE A 28 11.59 32.93 14.92
C PHE A 28 10.64 33.53 15.96
N ASP A 29 9.74 34.41 15.53
CA ASP A 29 8.62 34.84 16.37
C ASP A 29 7.44 33.88 16.18
N PHE A 30 7.10 33.12 17.22
CA PHE A 30 5.90 32.29 17.25
C PHE A 30 4.73 33.10 17.79
N TRP A 31 3.67 33.25 16.99
CA TRP A 31 2.39 33.79 17.45
C TRP A 31 1.41 32.64 17.69
N VAL A 32 0.85 32.54 18.90
CA VAL A 32 -0.14 31.51 19.27
C VAL A 32 -1.48 32.18 19.52
N ASP A 33 -2.44 31.98 18.61
CA ASP A 33 -3.86 32.22 18.86
C ASP A 33 -4.58 30.85 19.00
N SER A 34 -5.41 30.71 20.02
CA SER A 34 -5.97 29.44 20.52
C SER A 34 -7.16 28.91 19.71
N ARG A 35 -7.33 29.37 18.46
CA ARG A 35 -8.38 28.89 17.54
C ARG A 35 -7.90 28.39 16.18
N PHE A 36 -6.62 28.57 15.83
CA PHE A 36 -6.05 28.04 14.59
C PHE A 36 -4.61 27.57 14.84
N GLY A 37 -4.26 26.39 14.34
CA GLY A 37 -2.94 25.77 14.54
C GLY A 37 -1.77 26.59 13.99
N ILE A 38 -0.56 26.25 14.45
CA ILE A 38 0.71 26.96 14.20
C ILE A 38 0.98 27.15 12.69
N PHE A 39 1.18 28.40 12.24
CA PHE A 39 1.65 28.72 10.88
C PHE A 39 3.14 29.10 10.90
N SER A 40 3.88 28.69 9.87
CA SER A 40 5.28 29.11 9.66
C SER A 40 5.35 29.88 8.34
N ILE A 41 5.59 31.19 8.40
CA ILE A 41 5.77 32.05 7.22
C ILE A 41 7.28 32.22 7.01
N LEU A 42 7.80 31.74 5.88
CA LEU A 42 9.20 31.93 5.51
C LEU A 42 9.34 33.22 4.67
N CYS A 43 9.73 34.34 5.29
CA CYS A 43 10.06 35.57 4.58
C CYS A 43 11.56 35.63 4.27
N PHE A 44 11.94 35.64 2.99
CA PHE A 44 13.31 35.96 2.57
C PHE A 44 13.43 37.47 2.34
N ARG A 45 14.42 38.09 2.98
CA ARG A 45 14.81 39.48 2.71
C ARG A 45 15.85 39.49 1.60
N ILE A 46 15.45 39.85 0.37
CA ILE A 46 16.37 40.21 -0.70
C ILE A 46 16.40 41.73 -0.76
N GLU A 47 17.59 42.34 -0.84
CA GLU A 47 17.80 43.78 -0.89
C GLU A 47 17.32 44.40 -2.22
N VAL A 48 16.02 44.33 -2.53
CA VAL A 48 15.27 45.26 -3.39
C VAL A 48 13.80 44.81 -3.46
N GLY A 49 12.97 45.30 -2.53
CA GLY A 49 11.51 45.24 -2.63
C GLY A 49 10.82 43.93 -2.18
N TRP A 50 9.60 44.08 -1.65
CA TRP A 50 8.74 42.95 -1.24
C TRP A 50 8.20 42.23 -2.47
N LEU A 51 8.69 41.03 -2.77
CA LEU A 51 8.05 40.12 -3.72
C LEU A 51 7.34 39.02 -2.93
N LEU A 52 6.00 39.06 -2.93
CA LEU A 52 5.18 38.07 -2.23
C LEU A 52 5.10 36.79 -3.10
N PHE A 53 5.89 35.77 -2.78
CA PHE A 53 5.69 34.42 -3.31
C PHE A 53 4.75 33.66 -2.37
N LEU A 54 3.52 33.42 -2.82
CA LEU A 54 2.57 32.56 -2.12
C LEU A 54 2.95 31.08 -2.35
N VAL A 55 3.70 30.48 -1.43
CA VAL A 55 3.87 29.03 -1.38
C VAL A 55 2.67 28.45 -0.65
N VAL A 56 1.69 27.93 -1.39
CA VAL A 56 0.55 27.20 -0.79
C VAL A 56 1.06 25.82 -0.36
N ALA A 57 1.41 25.69 0.92
CA ALA A 57 1.55 24.39 1.56
C ALA A 57 0.15 23.86 1.87
N LEU A 58 -0.28 22.82 1.15
CA LEU A 58 -1.52 22.10 1.45
C LEU A 58 -1.37 21.34 2.77
N SER A 59 -1.91 21.93 3.83
CA SER A 59 -2.18 21.24 5.10
C SER A 59 -3.49 20.45 4.96
N MET A 60 -3.42 19.14 5.18
CA MET A 60 -4.57 18.27 5.29
C MET A 60 -5.31 18.57 6.60
N GLY A 61 -6.50 19.14 6.49
CA GLY A 61 -7.42 19.29 7.59
C GLY A 61 -8.76 19.84 7.09
N SER A 62 -9.77 18.97 7.02
CA SER A 62 -11.19 19.32 7.05
C SER A 62 -11.61 20.55 6.23
N LEU A 63 -11.73 20.40 4.91
CA LEU A 63 -12.58 21.28 4.11
C LEU A 63 -13.47 20.39 3.25
N ASP A 64 -14.78 20.68 3.29
CA ASP A 64 -15.79 20.07 2.44
C ASP A 64 -15.39 20.26 0.96
N GLU A 65 -14.92 19.18 0.33
CA GLU A 65 -14.68 19.13 -1.11
C GLU A 65 -15.95 18.81 -1.87
N ASP A 66 -16.93 19.71 -1.77
CA ASP A 66 -17.91 19.91 -2.82
C ASP A 66 -17.61 21.30 -3.41
N HIS A 67 -16.91 21.29 -4.55
CA HIS A 67 -16.50 22.45 -5.36
C HIS A 67 -15.13 23.06 -4.98
N LEU A 68 -14.05 22.54 -5.58
CA LEU A 68 -12.74 23.18 -5.58
C LEU A 68 -12.72 24.37 -6.57
N CYS A 69 -13.51 25.40 -6.26
CA CYS A 69 -13.50 26.67 -6.98
C CYS A 69 -12.69 27.67 -6.17
N VAL A 70 -11.49 28.02 -6.66
CA VAL A 70 -10.75 29.15 -6.10
C VAL A 70 -11.27 30.41 -6.78
N GLU A 71 -11.93 31.28 -6.02
CA GLU A 71 -12.16 32.66 -6.42
C GLU A 71 -10.88 33.46 -6.17
N ILE A 72 -10.20 33.87 -7.24
CA ILE A 72 -9.12 34.84 -7.16
C ILE A 72 -9.77 36.23 -7.03
N GLU A 73 -9.15 37.17 -6.30
CA GLU A 73 -9.63 38.54 -5.99
C GLU A 73 -10.06 39.41 -7.21
N ASN A 74 -10.02 38.89 -8.44
CA ASN A 74 -10.55 39.51 -9.65
C ASN A 74 -11.80 38.83 -10.24
N GLY A 75 -12.50 37.96 -9.50
CA GLY A 75 -13.75 37.35 -9.95
C GLY A 75 -13.60 36.27 -11.04
N MET A 76 -12.39 35.77 -11.25
CA MET A 76 -12.13 34.66 -12.16
C MET A 76 -12.23 33.33 -11.39
N LYS A 77 -13.28 32.56 -11.66
CA LYS A 77 -13.51 31.24 -11.08
C LYS A 77 -12.65 30.21 -11.82
N VAL A 78 -11.62 29.68 -11.15
CA VAL A 78 -10.84 28.56 -11.68
C VAL A 78 -11.50 27.27 -11.20
N CYS A 79 -12.27 26.64 -12.09
CA CYS A 79 -12.76 25.27 -11.88
C CYS A 79 -11.67 24.30 -12.35
N PHE A 80 -11.23 23.39 -11.49
CA PHE A 80 -10.50 22.21 -11.96
C PHE A 80 -11.50 21.31 -12.67
N GLU A 81 -11.54 21.34 -14.00
CA GLU A 81 -12.26 20.34 -14.77
C GLU A 81 -11.64 18.97 -14.48
N GLU A 82 -12.44 18.04 -13.96
CA GLU A 82 -11.99 16.66 -13.81
C GLU A 82 -11.68 16.10 -15.19
N GLU A 83 -10.44 15.59 -15.38
CA GLU A 83 -10.03 14.99 -16.65
C GLU A 83 -11.06 13.94 -17.10
N PRO A 84 -11.49 13.93 -18.38
CA PRO A 84 -12.57 13.07 -18.86
C PRO A 84 -12.28 11.58 -18.64
N GLU A 85 -11.00 11.18 -18.66
CA GLU A 85 -10.57 9.82 -18.35
C GLU A 85 -10.82 9.44 -16.87
N THR A 86 -10.75 10.42 -15.95
CA THR A 86 -11.06 10.20 -14.53
C THR A 86 -12.54 9.88 -14.38
N VAL A 87 -13.41 10.69 -14.97
CA VAL A 87 -14.87 10.49 -14.94
C VAL A 87 -15.26 9.12 -15.51
N ALA A 88 -14.65 8.71 -16.63
CA ALA A 88 -14.91 7.40 -17.23
C ALA A 88 -14.54 6.23 -16.30
N ILE A 89 -13.42 6.34 -15.56
CA ILE A 89 -13.04 5.33 -14.56
C ILE A 89 -14.02 5.33 -13.39
N GLU A 90 -14.50 6.49 -12.94
CA GLU A 90 -15.47 6.58 -11.85
C GLU A 90 -16.79 5.88 -12.20
N GLU A 91 -17.33 6.12 -13.39
CA GLU A 91 -18.55 5.44 -13.85
C GLU A 91 -18.34 3.93 -13.95
N ALA A 92 -17.18 3.49 -14.44
CA ALA A 92 -16.85 2.07 -14.46
C ALA A 92 -16.78 1.47 -13.03
N VAL A 93 -16.21 2.19 -12.05
CA VAL A 93 -16.15 1.73 -10.66
C VAL A 93 -17.55 1.66 -10.02
N LYS A 94 -18.47 2.57 -10.37
CA LYS A 94 -19.87 2.48 -9.91
C LYS A 94 -20.53 1.20 -10.42
N VAL A 95 -20.31 0.84 -11.69
CA VAL A 95 -20.79 -0.44 -12.26
C VAL A 95 -20.20 -1.64 -11.49
N LEU A 96 -18.91 -1.58 -11.14
CA LEU A 96 -18.29 -2.66 -10.35
C LEU A 96 -18.91 -2.80 -8.97
N LEU A 97 -19.17 -1.69 -8.27
CA LEU A 97 -19.84 -1.69 -6.96
C LEU A 97 -21.27 -2.25 -7.06
N GLN A 98 -22.04 -1.81 -8.06
CA GLN A 98 -23.40 -2.30 -8.29
C GLN A 98 -23.41 -3.81 -8.58
N GLY A 99 -22.47 -4.31 -9.38
CA GLY A 99 -22.35 -5.75 -9.66
C GLY A 99 -21.94 -6.58 -8.43
N LEU A 100 -21.24 -5.98 -7.46
CA LEU A 100 -21.01 -6.58 -6.14
C LEU A 100 -22.26 -6.57 -5.23
N GLY A 101 -23.36 -5.95 -5.66
CA GLY A 101 -24.59 -5.80 -4.87
C GLY A 101 -24.51 -4.68 -3.83
N GLU A 102 -23.59 -3.73 -4.00
CA GLU A 102 -23.34 -2.65 -3.05
C GLU A 102 -24.16 -1.40 -3.36
N ASP A 103 -24.58 -0.69 -2.31
CA ASP A 103 -25.19 0.64 -2.45
C ASP A 103 -24.09 1.68 -2.65
N VAL A 104 -23.98 2.22 -3.86
CA VAL A 104 -23.01 3.27 -4.21
C VAL A 104 -23.18 4.57 -3.43
N ASN A 105 -24.35 4.80 -2.83
CA ASN A 105 -24.64 6.00 -2.03
C ASN A 105 -24.33 5.81 -0.54
N ARG A 106 -23.91 4.62 -0.12
CA ARG A 106 -23.38 4.36 1.22
C ARG A 106 -22.23 5.31 1.53
N GLU A 107 -22.26 5.94 2.70
CA GLU A 107 -21.26 6.93 3.16
C GLU A 107 -19.80 6.50 2.86
N GLY A 108 -19.44 5.25 3.18
CA GLY A 108 -18.09 4.71 2.94
C GLY A 108 -17.70 4.52 1.46
N LEU A 109 -18.68 4.46 0.55
CA LEU A 109 -18.51 4.19 -0.88
C LEU A 109 -18.69 5.41 -1.79
N VAL A 110 -19.35 6.49 -1.34
CA VAL A 110 -19.61 7.68 -2.17
C VAL A 110 -18.34 8.19 -2.87
N LYS A 111 -17.23 8.26 -2.12
CA LYS A 111 -15.93 8.72 -2.64
C LYS A 111 -15.05 7.60 -3.21
N THR A 112 -15.50 6.35 -3.20
CA THR A 112 -14.71 5.20 -3.69
C THR A 112 -14.40 5.30 -5.18
N PRO A 113 -15.36 5.61 -6.09
CA PRO A 113 -15.07 5.81 -7.51
C PRO A 113 -13.91 6.77 -7.76
N LEU A 114 -14.00 8.00 -7.27
CA LEU A 114 -12.95 9.02 -7.39
C LEU A 114 -11.62 8.56 -6.80
N ARG A 115 -11.66 7.91 -5.63
CA ARG A 115 -10.46 7.41 -4.94
C ARG A 115 -9.73 6.33 -5.75
N VAL A 116 -10.48 5.44 -6.41
CA VAL A 116 -9.95 4.39 -7.30
C VAL A 116 -9.41 5.01 -8.58
N ALA A 117 -10.16 5.92 -9.22
CA ALA A 117 -9.73 6.61 -10.43
C ALA A 117 -8.39 7.35 -10.24
N LYS A 118 -8.29 8.15 -9.16
CA LYS A 118 -7.03 8.83 -8.79
C LYS A 118 -5.88 7.85 -8.53
N ALA A 119 -6.14 6.71 -7.89
CA ALA A 119 -5.11 5.70 -7.61
C ALA A 119 -4.57 5.06 -8.90
N LEU A 120 -5.47 4.60 -9.78
CA LEU A 120 -5.09 3.97 -11.05
C LEU A 120 -4.33 4.94 -11.95
N ARG A 121 -4.81 6.19 -12.10
CA ARG A 121 -4.11 7.22 -12.87
C ARG A 121 -2.73 7.53 -12.32
N GLN A 122 -2.60 7.63 -11.00
CA GLN A 122 -1.30 7.89 -10.37
C GLN A 122 -0.34 6.71 -10.53
N GLY A 123 -0.79 5.48 -10.32
CA GLY A 123 0.03 4.28 -10.47
C GLY A 123 0.29 3.87 -11.92
N THR A 124 -0.31 4.56 -12.90
CA THR A 124 -0.03 4.40 -14.34
C THR A 124 0.54 5.68 -14.98
N ARG A 125 0.96 6.67 -14.17
CA ARG A 125 1.52 7.95 -14.66
C ARG A 125 2.75 7.78 -15.54
N GLY A 126 3.44 6.65 -15.43
CA GLY A 126 4.66 6.32 -16.16
C GLY A 126 4.49 6.24 -17.68
N TYR A 127 3.26 6.03 -18.18
CA TYR A 127 2.98 6.11 -19.63
C TYR A 127 3.15 7.52 -20.18
N LYS A 128 2.91 8.56 -19.36
CA LYS A 128 3.03 9.98 -19.75
C LYS A 128 4.45 10.52 -19.57
N GLN A 129 5.39 9.72 -19.07
CA GLN A 129 6.77 10.13 -18.78
C GLN A 129 7.75 9.59 -19.81
N LYS A 130 8.76 10.39 -20.16
CA LYS A 130 9.84 10.01 -21.08
C LYS A 130 11.15 9.85 -20.30
N VAL A 131 11.81 8.72 -20.48
CA VAL A 131 13.10 8.43 -19.82
C VAL A 131 14.18 9.44 -20.20
N LYS A 132 14.17 9.88 -21.46
CA LYS A 132 15.12 10.88 -21.98
C LYS A 132 15.15 12.13 -21.07
N ASP A 133 13.99 12.68 -20.75
CA ASP A 133 13.83 13.87 -19.91
C ASP A 133 14.30 13.64 -18.45
N VAL A 134 14.33 12.38 -18.00
CA VAL A 134 14.82 12.01 -16.66
C VAL A 134 16.35 11.98 -16.63
N VAL A 135 16.97 11.39 -17.66
CA VAL A 135 18.43 11.15 -17.71
C VAL A 135 19.20 12.38 -18.21
N GLU A 136 18.60 13.17 -19.10
CA GLU A 136 19.22 14.38 -19.64
C GLU A 136 19.57 15.40 -18.54
N GLY A 137 20.76 16.00 -18.65
CA GLY A 137 21.28 16.99 -17.69
C GLY A 137 21.88 16.41 -16.40
N ALA A 138 21.96 15.09 -16.24
CA ALA A 138 22.52 14.44 -15.04
C ALA A 138 23.64 13.44 -15.33
N LEU A 139 24.30 13.59 -16.48
CA LEU A 139 25.54 12.93 -16.81
C LEU A 139 26.69 13.87 -16.43
N PHE A 140 27.54 13.41 -15.52
CA PHE A 140 28.66 14.20 -15.01
C PHE A 140 29.97 13.65 -15.57
N PRO A 141 30.90 14.52 -16.02
CA PRO A 141 32.24 14.10 -16.38
C PRO A 141 32.98 13.65 -15.12
N GLU A 142 33.56 12.45 -15.13
CA GLU A 142 34.35 11.92 -14.02
C GLU A 142 35.77 11.59 -14.49
N VAL A 143 36.76 12.22 -13.86
CA VAL A 143 38.17 12.07 -14.21
C VAL A 143 38.66 10.67 -13.78
N GLY A 144 39.22 9.91 -14.71
CA GLY A 144 39.75 8.56 -14.44
C GLY A 144 38.85 7.40 -14.87
N VAL A 145 37.67 7.66 -15.45
CA VAL A 145 36.83 6.63 -16.10
C VAL A 145 37.26 6.47 -17.56
N HIS A 146 38.35 5.74 -17.81
CA HIS A 146 38.87 5.47 -19.15
C HIS A 146 38.18 4.26 -19.82
N ASP A 147 38.22 4.17 -21.15
CA ASP A 147 37.67 3.05 -21.93
C ASP A 147 38.47 1.73 -21.77
N GLY A 148 39.43 1.68 -20.85
CA GLY A 148 40.28 0.53 -20.59
C GLY A 148 39.63 -0.45 -19.62
N VAL A 149 39.48 -1.71 -20.04
CA VAL A 149 39.06 -2.83 -19.17
C VAL A 149 40.27 -3.24 -18.32
N GLY A 150 40.24 -2.96 -17.01
CA GLY A 150 41.33 -3.41 -16.12
C GLY A 150 41.35 -2.73 -14.75
N HIS A 151 41.60 -3.56 -13.74
CA HIS A 151 41.49 -3.25 -12.32
C HIS A 151 42.61 -2.31 -11.83
N ALA A 152 42.21 -1.22 -11.18
CA ALA A 152 43.01 -0.23 -10.45
C ALA A 152 43.57 0.96 -11.26
N GLY A 153 42.86 2.11 -11.17
CA GLY A 153 43.43 3.43 -11.48
C GLY A 153 42.44 4.52 -11.93
N GLY A 154 41.29 4.68 -11.25
CA GLY A 154 40.23 5.63 -11.62
C GLY A 154 38.93 4.89 -11.94
N VAL A 155 37.76 5.42 -11.59
CA VAL A 155 36.51 4.69 -11.31
C VAL A 155 35.87 4.00 -12.55
N GLY A 156 36.50 2.96 -13.10
CA GLY A 156 35.93 2.04 -14.09
C GLY A 156 35.22 0.83 -13.48
N GLY A 157 34.69 0.97 -12.26
CA GLY A 157 34.07 -0.11 -11.48
C GLY A 157 32.55 -0.10 -11.54
N LEU A 158 31.95 -1.20 -11.09
CA LEU A 158 30.50 -1.37 -10.98
C LEU A 158 29.87 -0.37 -10.00
N VAL A 159 28.90 0.42 -10.46
CA VAL A 159 28.06 1.30 -9.64
C VAL A 159 26.72 0.61 -9.39
N ILE A 160 26.27 0.57 -8.13
CA ILE A 160 25.01 -0.10 -7.74
C ILE A 160 24.12 0.85 -6.95
N VAL A 161 22.83 0.83 -7.29
CA VAL A 161 21.74 1.29 -6.43
C VAL A 161 20.83 0.09 -6.18
N ARG A 162 20.66 -0.28 -4.92
CA ARG A 162 19.92 -1.47 -4.49
C ARG A 162 18.82 -1.10 -3.52
N ASP A 163 17.91 -2.04 -3.26
CA ASP A 163 16.81 -1.89 -2.32
C ASP A 163 15.85 -0.74 -2.68
N LEU A 164 15.59 -0.53 -3.98
CA LEU A 164 14.60 0.44 -4.43
C LEU A 164 13.20 -0.17 -4.32
N ASP A 165 12.48 0.20 -3.26
CA ASP A 165 11.10 -0.26 -3.07
C ASP A 165 10.15 0.51 -4.02
N LEU A 166 9.48 -0.25 -4.88
CA LEU A 166 8.56 0.23 -5.91
C LEU A 166 7.32 -0.65 -5.94
N PHE A 167 6.28 -0.20 -6.64
CA PHE A 167 5.11 -1.03 -6.97
C PHE A 167 4.75 -0.84 -8.43
N SER A 168 4.05 -1.83 -8.98
CA SER A 168 3.45 -1.76 -10.30
C SER A 168 2.09 -2.46 -10.28
N TYR A 169 1.31 -2.32 -11.35
CA TYR A 169 0.07 -3.06 -11.52
C TYR A 169 0.33 -4.27 -12.41
N CYS A 170 -0.11 -5.46 -12.00
CA CYS A 170 0.02 -6.66 -12.82
C CYS A 170 -0.88 -6.52 -14.03
N GLU A 171 -0.32 -6.63 -15.22
CA GLU A 171 -1.11 -6.50 -16.43
C GLU A 171 -2.18 -7.59 -16.57
N SER A 172 -1.92 -8.80 -16.08
CA SER A 172 -2.81 -9.96 -16.21
C SER A 172 -4.05 -9.90 -15.32
N CYS A 173 -4.04 -9.11 -14.24
CA CYS A 173 -5.15 -9.07 -13.28
C CYS A 173 -5.49 -7.70 -12.71
N LEU A 174 -4.77 -6.63 -13.11
CA LEU A 174 -4.97 -5.26 -12.65
C LEU A 174 -4.72 -5.04 -11.13
N LEU A 175 -4.27 -6.05 -10.40
CA LEU A 175 -3.89 -5.91 -8.99
C LEU A 175 -2.46 -5.38 -8.85
N PRO A 176 -2.19 -4.52 -7.86
CA PRO A 176 -0.84 -4.05 -7.60
C PRO A 176 0.04 -5.16 -7.01
N PHE A 177 1.31 -5.16 -7.41
CA PHE A 177 2.35 -6.01 -6.85
C PHE A 177 3.53 -5.15 -6.38
N GLN A 178 4.21 -5.61 -5.34
CA GLN A 178 5.38 -4.95 -4.79
C GLN A 178 6.62 -5.44 -5.51
N LEU A 179 7.61 -4.58 -5.71
CA LEU A 179 8.89 -4.99 -6.23
C LEU A 179 10.03 -4.22 -5.59
N LYS A 180 11.10 -4.94 -5.28
CA LYS A 180 12.37 -4.35 -4.86
C LYS A 180 13.33 -4.43 -6.05
N CYS A 181 13.73 -3.26 -6.54
CA CYS A 181 14.56 -3.11 -7.72
C CYS A 181 16.02 -2.87 -7.33
N HIS A 182 16.92 -3.60 -7.99
CA HIS A 182 18.36 -3.48 -7.86
C HIS A 182 18.95 -3.17 -9.24
N VAL A 183 19.69 -2.08 -9.35
CA VAL A 183 20.28 -1.60 -10.60
C VAL A 183 21.79 -1.50 -10.44
N GLY A 184 22.53 -2.14 -11.34
CA GLY A 184 23.97 -2.02 -11.50
C GLY A 184 24.31 -1.47 -12.88
N TYR A 185 25.35 -0.64 -13.00
CA TYR A 185 25.91 -0.29 -14.31
C TYR A 185 27.42 -0.08 -14.23
N VAL A 186 28.11 -0.28 -15.35
CA VAL A 186 29.55 -0.03 -15.49
C VAL A 186 29.75 1.25 -16.32
N PRO A 187 30.18 2.37 -15.69
CA PRO A 187 30.42 3.63 -16.40
C PRO A 187 31.36 3.49 -17.59
N SER A 188 31.19 4.33 -18.61
CA SER A 188 32.05 4.37 -19.80
C SER A 188 32.07 5.78 -20.41
N GLY A 189 33.10 6.10 -21.19
CA GLY A 189 33.23 7.39 -21.86
C GLY A 189 33.28 8.58 -20.91
N GLN A 190 33.99 8.44 -19.78
CA GLN A 190 34.20 9.48 -18.76
C GLN A 190 32.92 10.06 -18.15
N ARG A 191 31.81 9.32 -18.12
CA ARG A 191 30.52 9.82 -17.62
C ARG A 191 29.92 8.91 -16.56
N VAL A 192 29.40 9.53 -15.50
CA VAL A 192 28.60 8.89 -14.45
C VAL A 192 27.21 9.53 -14.39
N VAL A 193 26.19 8.74 -14.05
CA VAL A 193 24.83 9.26 -13.84
C VAL A 193 24.60 9.55 -12.37
N GLY A 194 23.87 10.63 -12.06
CA GLY A 194 23.38 10.86 -10.71
C GLY A 194 22.52 9.70 -10.19
N LEU A 195 22.81 9.18 -9.00
CA LEU A 195 22.19 7.96 -8.45
C LEU A 195 20.65 8.04 -8.40
N SER A 196 20.09 9.21 -8.14
CA SER A 196 18.63 9.45 -8.11
C SER A 196 17.96 9.25 -9.47
N LYS A 197 18.70 9.21 -10.58
CA LYS A 197 18.14 8.96 -11.91
C LYS A 197 17.86 7.49 -12.14
N LEU A 198 18.66 6.58 -11.57
CA LEU A 198 18.41 5.14 -11.67
C LEU A 198 17.05 4.78 -11.06
N SER A 199 16.75 5.31 -9.87
CA SER A 199 15.45 5.11 -9.23
C SER A 199 14.30 5.78 -9.98
N ARG A 200 14.50 6.98 -10.54
CA ARG A 200 13.47 7.66 -11.33
C ARG A 200 13.16 6.93 -12.65
N VAL A 201 14.16 6.37 -13.32
CA VAL A 201 13.92 5.55 -14.53
C VAL A 201 13.17 4.28 -14.17
N ALA A 202 13.53 3.61 -13.06
CA ALA A 202 12.77 2.46 -12.58
C ALA A 202 11.30 2.84 -12.26
N ASP A 203 11.06 4.00 -11.64
CA ASP A 203 9.69 4.50 -11.36
C ASP A 203 8.87 4.72 -12.63
N VAL A 204 9.46 5.30 -13.70
CA VAL A 204 8.77 5.52 -14.99
C VAL A 204 8.15 4.23 -15.54
N PHE A 205 8.85 3.10 -15.42
CA PHE A 205 8.35 1.82 -15.90
C PHE A 205 7.50 1.08 -14.86
N ALA A 206 7.80 1.22 -13.57
CA ALA A 206 7.01 0.63 -12.51
C ALA A 206 5.60 1.23 -12.45
N LYS A 207 5.43 2.52 -12.75
CA LYS A 207 4.11 3.18 -12.81
C LYS A 207 3.36 2.91 -14.12
N ARG A 208 3.18 1.63 -14.44
CA ARG A 208 2.48 1.09 -15.63
C ARG A 208 1.80 -0.24 -15.27
N LEU A 209 1.06 -0.81 -16.22
CA LEU A 209 0.67 -2.22 -16.19
C LEU A 209 1.85 -3.07 -16.67
N GLN A 210 2.33 -3.99 -15.84
CA GLN A 210 3.57 -4.71 -16.07
C GLN A 210 3.49 -6.22 -15.87
N ASP A 211 4.31 -6.88 -16.66
CA ASP A 211 4.91 -8.18 -16.36
C ASP A 211 6.31 -7.95 -15.75
N PRO A 212 6.72 -8.70 -14.70
CA PRO A 212 8.02 -8.51 -14.08
C PRO A 212 9.22 -8.61 -15.01
N GLN A 213 9.25 -9.58 -15.93
CA GLN A 213 10.39 -9.76 -16.83
C GLN A 213 10.45 -8.59 -17.82
N ARG A 214 9.32 -8.22 -18.41
CA ARG A 214 9.25 -7.04 -19.30
C ARG A 214 9.69 -5.77 -18.58
N LEU A 215 9.26 -5.56 -17.34
CA LEU A 215 9.69 -4.42 -16.52
C LEU A 215 11.22 -4.38 -16.35
N ALA A 216 11.85 -5.53 -16.04
CA ALA A 216 13.30 -5.62 -15.91
C ALA A 216 14.02 -5.25 -17.22
N ASP A 217 13.51 -5.77 -18.35
CA ASP A 217 14.06 -5.52 -19.68
C ASP A 217 13.91 -4.06 -20.12
N GLU A 218 12.75 -3.43 -19.87
CA GLU A 218 12.50 -2.03 -20.17
C GLU A 218 13.42 -1.10 -19.38
N ILE A 219 13.58 -1.33 -18.06
CA ILE A 219 14.50 -0.55 -17.22
C ILE A 219 15.93 -0.70 -17.72
N CYS A 220 16.38 -1.94 -17.96
CA CYS A 220 17.73 -2.25 -18.42
C CYS A 220 18.04 -1.55 -19.76
N SER A 221 17.15 -1.72 -20.75
CA SER A 221 17.27 -1.12 -22.07
C SER A 221 17.27 0.41 -22.01
N ALA A 222 16.38 1.01 -21.22
CA ALA A 222 16.26 2.47 -21.15
C ALA A 222 17.47 3.11 -20.48
N LEU A 223 18.01 2.49 -19.42
CA LEU A 223 19.25 2.93 -18.79
C LEU A 223 20.45 2.77 -19.73
N HIS A 224 20.52 1.65 -20.46
CA HIS A 224 21.60 1.42 -21.41
C HIS A 224 21.60 2.48 -22.52
N HIS A 225 20.45 2.77 -23.12
CA HIS A 225 20.32 3.79 -24.15
C HIS A 225 20.54 5.22 -23.62
N GLY A 226 20.03 5.53 -22.43
CA GLY A 226 20.11 6.87 -21.84
C GLY A 226 21.51 7.24 -21.34
N ILE A 227 22.21 6.30 -20.70
CA ILE A 227 23.53 6.53 -20.10
C ILE A 227 24.66 6.20 -21.09
N ARG A 228 24.44 5.21 -21.98
CA ARG A 228 25.44 4.57 -22.85
C ARG A 228 26.66 4.04 -22.06
N PRO A 229 26.43 3.20 -21.02
CA PRO A 229 27.50 2.62 -20.21
C PRO A 229 28.12 1.41 -20.92
N ALA A 230 29.20 0.84 -20.36
CA ALA A 230 29.73 -0.43 -20.84
C ALA A 230 28.73 -1.59 -20.63
N GLY A 231 27.87 -1.49 -19.61
CA GLY A 231 26.74 -2.39 -19.43
C GLY A 231 25.84 -1.98 -18.27
N VAL A 232 24.64 -2.59 -18.23
CA VAL A 232 23.62 -2.41 -17.19
C VAL A 232 23.12 -3.79 -16.75
N ALA A 233 22.87 -3.94 -15.46
CA ALA A 233 22.20 -5.08 -14.85
C ALA A 233 21.01 -4.59 -14.02
N VAL A 234 19.90 -5.31 -14.10
CA VAL A 234 18.70 -5.09 -13.30
C VAL A 234 18.28 -6.42 -12.70
N ILE A 235 18.00 -6.44 -11.39
CA ILE A 235 17.34 -7.55 -10.71
C ILE A 235 16.10 -7.01 -10.02
N LEU A 236 14.96 -7.66 -10.22
CA LEU A 236 13.72 -7.34 -9.53
C LEU A 236 13.29 -8.52 -8.65
N GLU A 237 13.09 -8.25 -7.37
CA GLU A 237 12.38 -9.15 -6.45
C GLU A 237 10.92 -8.72 -6.38
N CYS A 238 10.03 -9.48 -7.02
CA CYS A 238 8.61 -9.16 -7.11
C CYS A 238 7.79 -10.02 -6.15
N LEU A 239 6.79 -9.40 -5.51
CA LEU A 239 5.83 -10.03 -4.61
C LEU A 239 4.42 -9.74 -5.13
N HIS A 240 3.75 -10.76 -5.66
CA HIS A 240 2.33 -10.68 -6.03
C HIS A 240 1.47 -11.29 -4.93
N ILE A 241 0.36 -10.64 -4.64
CA ILE A 241 -0.61 -11.16 -3.68
C ILE A 241 -1.29 -12.42 -4.25
N HIS A 242 -1.38 -13.49 -3.46
CA HIS A 242 -2.12 -14.69 -3.87
C HIS A 242 -3.62 -14.41 -3.90
N PHE A 243 -4.35 -15.05 -4.82
CA PHE A 243 -5.81 -14.94 -4.86
C PHE A 243 -6.37 -15.79 -3.72
N PRO A 244 -7.08 -15.22 -2.75
CA PRO A 244 -7.61 -16.00 -1.64
C PRO A 244 -8.62 -17.02 -2.17
N ASN A 245 -8.36 -18.31 -1.93
CA ASN A 245 -9.34 -19.37 -2.17
C ASN A 245 -10.07 -19.67 -0.86
N VAL A 246 -11.39 -19.52 -0.86
CA VAL A 246 -12.29 -19.78 0.28
C VAL A 246 -12.03 -21.17 0.88
N GLU A 247 -11.76 -22.19 0.06
CA GLU A 247 -11.49 -23.56 0.53
C GLU A 247 -10.13 -23.71 1.23
N SER A 248 -9.11 -22.97 0.79
CA SER A 248 -7.76 -23.02 1.37
C SER A 248 -7.67 -22.39 2.77
N VAL A 249 -8.57 -21.43 3.08
CA VAL A 249 -8.63 -20.73 4.38
C VAL A 249 -9.11 -21.64 5.51
N PHE A 250 -9.84 -22.72 5.19
CA PHE A 250 -10.30 -23.68 6.20
C PHE A 250 -9.32 -24.85 6.45
N LEU A 251 -8.37 -25.10 5.53
CA LEU A 251 -7.61 -26.36 5.50
C LEU A 251 -6.11 -26.23 5.76
N ASP A 252 -5.50 -25.05 5.63
CA ASP A 252 -4.03 -24.94 5.78
C ASP A 252 -3.59 -23.75 6.64
N SER A 253 -2.80 -24.03 7.69
CA SER A 253 -2.14 -23.03 8.53
C SER A 253 -0.87 -22.43 7.90
N LYS A 254 -0.52 -22.86 6.69
CA LYS A 254 0.68 -22.41 5.94
C LYS A 254 0.27 -21.60 4.71
N HIS A 255 -0.41 -20.48 4.93
CA HIS A 255 -0.69 -19.53 3.85
C HIS A 255 0.63 -18.89 3.37
N LYS A 256 1.17 -19.38 2.25
CA LYS A 256 2.07 -18.58 1.41
C LYS A 256 1.21 -17.54 0.70
N GLY A 257 0.84 -16.47 1.40
CA GLY A 257 -0.04 -15.40 0.90
C GLY A 257 0.54 -14.59 -0.27
N TRP A 258 1.80 -14.86 -0.64
CA TRP A 258 2.55 -14.14 -1.65
C TRP A 258 3.26 -15.09 -2.60
N VAL A 259 3.19 -14.77 -3.90
CA VAL A 259 4.06 -15.36 -4.93
C VAL A 259 5.28 -14.46 -5.06
N LYS A 260 6.45 -15.02 -4.71
CA LYS A 260 7.73 -14.35 -4.91
C LYS A 260 8.34 -14.80 -6.24
N LEU A 261 8.62 -13.84 -7.11
CA LEU A 261 9.35 -14.04 -8.36
C LEU A 261 10.64 -13.21 -8.32
N LEU A 262 11.70 -13.78 -8.85
CA LEU A 262 12.94 -13.04 -9.11
C LEU A 262 13.17 -13.05 -10.61
N VAL A 263 13.38 -11.87 -11.19
CA VAL A 263 13.72 -11.70 -12.61
C VAL A 263 14.98 -10.85 -12.73
N SER A 264 15.69 -11.03 -13.83
CA SER A 264 16.90 -10.29 -14.13
C SER A 264 16.97 -9.90 -15.60
N SER A 265 17.59 -8.77 -15.87
CA SER A 265 17.92 -8.31 -17.23
C SER A 265 19.33 -7.71 -17.26
N GLY A 266 20.06 -7.97 -18.33
CA GLY A 266 21.45 -7.53 -18.51
C GLY A 266 21.72 -7.06 -19.93
N SER A 267 22.58 -6.04 -20.06
CA SER A 267 23.01 -5.49 -21.34
C SER A 267 24.49 -5.09 -21.30
N GLY A 268 25.17 -5.08 -22.46
CA GLY A 268 26.59 -4.77 -22.59
C GLY A 268 27.47 -5.81 -21.90
N VAL A 269 28.34 -5.40 -20.98
CA VAL A 269 29.19 -6.32 -20.18
C VAL A 269 28.39 -7.31 -19.31
N PHE A 270 27.08 -7.09 -19.14
CA PHE A 270 26.15 -8.02 -18.48
C PHE A 270 25.30 -8.86 -19.45
N GLY A 271 25.54 -8.77 -20.76
CA GLY A 271 24.72 -9.44 -21.79
C GLY A 271 24.87 -10.96 -21.83
N ASN A 272 25.87 -11.53 -21.16
CA ASN A 272 26.02 -12.96 -20.95
C ASN A 272 25.83 -13.28 -19.46
N GLU A 273 24.99 -14.27 -19.15
CA GLU A 273 24.70 -14.75 -17.79
C GLU A 273 25.94 -15.29 -17.06
N ASN A 274 26.98 -15.68 -17.80
CA ASN A 274 28.27 -16.13 -17.27
C ASN A 274 29.36 -15.02 -17.22
N ALA A 275 29.00 -13.77 -17.45
CA ALA A 275 29.97 -12.67 -17.39
C ALA A 275 30.46 -12.43 -15.96
N ASP A 276 31.77 -12.24 -15.78
CA ASP A 276 32.38 -11.95 -14.47
C ASP A 276 31.72 -10.76 -13.75
N ALA A 277 31.19 -9.79 -14.51
CA ALA A 277 30.48 -8.64 -13.98
C ALA A 277 29.25 -9.02 -13.12
N TRP A 278 28.55 -10.12 -13.45
CA TRP A 278 27.42 -10.61 -12.64
C TRP A 278 27.87 -11.12 -11.27
N VAL A 279 29.08 -11.69 -11.16
CA VAL A 279 29.64 -12.20 -9.91
C VAL A 279 29.82 -11.06 -8.90
N ASP A 280 30.36 -9.93 -9.36
CA ASP A 280 30.53 -8.73 -8.54
C ASP A 280 29.18 -8.12 -8.14
N PHE A 281 28.23 -8.03 -9.08
CA PHE A 281 26.90 -7.49 -8.82
C PHE A 281 26.13 -8.32 -7.78
N LEU A 282 25.99 -9.63 -8.01
CA LEU A 282 25.33 -10.54 -7.07
C LEU A 282 26.08 -10.61 -5.74
N GLY A 283 27.41 -10.56 -5.80
CA GLY A 283 28.28 -10.56 -4.64
C GLY A 283 28.02 -9.37 -3.72
N LEU A 284 27.79 -8.18 -4.30
CA LEU A 284 27.47 -6.96 -3.57
C LEU A 284 26.04 -6.97 -3.03
N LEU A 285 25.07 -7.54 -3.75
CA LEU A 285 23.69 -7.67 -3.25
C LEU A 285 23.55 -8.65 -2.07
N LYS A 286 24.63 -9.38 -1.70
CA LYS A 286 24.61 -10.47 -0.70
C LYS A 286 23.60 -11.58 -1.01
N LEU A 287 23.14 -11.66 -2.26
CA LEU A 287 22.23 -12.69 -2.77
C LEU A 287 23.05 -13.96 -3.13
N ARG A 288 23.83 -14.48 -2.17
CA ARG A 288 24.95 -15.40 -2.50
C ARG A 288 24.63 -16.89 -2.55
N VAL A 289 23.41 -17.37 -2.29
CA VAL A 289 23.20 -18.84 -2.24
C VAL A 289 21.95 -19.36 -2.95
N VAL A 290 20.80 -18.68 -2.89
CA VAL A 290 19.54 -19.23 -3.48
C VAL A 290 19.24 -18.68 -4.89
N ILE A 291 19.89 -17.57 -5.26
CA ILE A 291 19.57 -16.81 -6.46
C ILE A 291 20.48 -17.16 -7.64
N ALA A 292 21.76 -17.45 -7.39
CA ALA A 292 22.67 -17.89 -8.44
C ALA A 292 22.14 -19.15 -9.13
N GLU A 293 21.64 -20.14 -8.38
CA GLU A 293 21.08 -21.36 -8.98
C GLU A 293 19.84 -21.07 -9.83
N LYS A 294 18.89 -20.22 -9.39
CA LYS A 294 17.65 -19.92 -10.16
C LYS A 294 17.85 -18.95 -11.34
N ILE A 295 18.78 -18.02 -11.26
CA ILE A 295 19.11 -17.11 -12.39
C ILE A 295 19.92 -17.86 -13.46
N LEU A 296 20.82 -18.78 -13.05
CA LEU A 296 21.66 -19.55 -13.96
C LEU A 296 20.96 -20.79 -14.52
N SER A 297 20.04 -21.42 -13.79
CA SER A 297 19.17 -22.47 -14.31
C SER A 297 17.98 -21.83 -15.01
N LYS A 298 18.13 -21.55 -16.29
CA LYS A 298 17.04 -21.12 -17.18
C LYS A 298 16.04 -22.26 -17.46
N ASP A 299 15.61 -22.97 -16.41
CA ASP A 299 14.40 -23.79 -16.43
C ASP A 299 13.20 -22.84 -16.36
N SER A 300 13.10 -21.98 -17.38
CA SER A 300 11.91 -21.22 -17.72
C SER A 300 10.87 -22.18 -18.28
N VAL A 301 10.37 -23.07 -17.43
CA VAL A 301 8.99 -23.51 -17.59
C VAL A 301 8.16 -22.25 -17.30
N GLU A 302 7.25 -21.91 -18.21
CA GLU A 302 6.23 -20.87 -18.09
C GLU A 302 5.51 -20.98 -16.73
N GLN A 303 6.13 -20.48 -15.66
CA GLN A 303 5.49 -20.32 -14.38
C GLN A 303 4.67 -19.05 -14.51
N ASN A 304 3.39 -19.23 -14.81
CA ASN A 304 2.39 -18.19 -14.74
C ASN A 304 2.50 -17.46 -13.39
N TRP A 305 3.20 -16.33 -13.38
CA TRP A 305 3.57 -15.63 -12.14
C TRP A 305 2.35 -15.00 -11.48
N CYS A 306 1.43 -14.51 -12.30
CA CYS A 306 0.18 -13.96 -11.82
C CYS A 306 -0.71 -15.12 -11.33
N PRO A 307 -1.11 -15.11 -10.04
CA PRO A 307 -1.87 -16.24 -9.48
C PRO A 307 -3.27 -16.42 -10.09
N SER A 308 -3.75 -15.45 -10.88
CA SER A 308 -5.00 -15.59 -11.65
C SER A 308 -4.97 -16.76 -12.64
N HIS A 309 -3.78 -17.14 -13.12
CA HIS A 309 -3.59 -18.20 -14.11
C HIS A 309 -3.27 -19.59 -13.50
N SER A 310 -2.85 -19.65 -12.24
CA SER A 310 -2.34 -20.89 -11.60
C SER A 310 -3.26 -21.47 -10.52
N SER A 311 -4.31 -20.75 -10.12
CA SER A 311 -5.25 -21.23 -9.10
C SER A 311 -6.04 -22.46 -9.60
N PRO A 312 -6.37 -23.45 -8.73
CA PRO A 312 -7.37 -24.48 -9.04
C PRO A 312 -8.72 -23.88 -9.49
N MET A 313 -8.94 -22.58 -9.21
CA MET A 313 -10.04 -21.75 -9.69
C MET A 313 -9.92 -21.24 -11.15
N ALA A 314 -8.89 -21.60 -11.91
CA ALA A 314 -9.02 -21.62 -13.39
C ALA A 314 -10.20 -22.53 -13.83
N LYS A 315 -10.72 -23.34 -12.90
CA LYS A 315 -11.92 -24.19 -13.00
C LYS A 315 -13.10 -23.74 -12.11
N ILE A 316 -13.20 -22.47 -11.70
CA ILE A 316 -14.55 -21.93 -11.38
C ILE A 316 -15.36 -21.97 -12.67
N PRO A 317 -16.67 -22.31 -12.65
CA PRO A 317 -17.45 -22.34 -13.87
C PRO A 317 -17.29 -21.02 -14.63
N SER A 318 -17.07 -21.13 -15.93
CA SER A 318 -17.21 -20.04 -16.92
C SER A 318 -18.42 -19.13 -16.66
N ASP A 319 -19.43 -19.65 -15.96
CA ASP A 319 -20.71 -19.05 -15.61
C ASP A 319 -20.62 -17.80 -14.71
N LEU A 320 -19.60 -17.66 -13.85
CA LEU A 320 -19.49 -16.49 -12.94
C LEU A 320 -19.00 -15.22 -13.65
N VAL A 321 -18.05 -15.37 -14.59
CA VAL A 321 -17.60 -14.28 -15.46
C VAL A 321 -18.63 -14.04 -16.58
N ALA A 322 -19.22 -15.12 -17.12
CA ALA A 322 -20.33 -15.01 -18.06
C ALA A 322 -21.59 -14.36 -17.47
N GLY A 323 -21.78 -14.45 -16.15
CA GLY A 323 -22.88 -13.82 -15.41
C GLY A 323 -22.71 -12.32 -15.15
N ASN A 324 -21.52 -11.75 -15.36
CA ASN A 324 -21.22 -10.34 -15.05
C ASN A 324 -20.60 -9.58 -16.25
N PRO A 325 -21.23 -9.58 -17.45
CA PRO A 325 -20.65 -8.97 -18.64
C PRO A 325 -20.48 -7.45 -18.51
N GLU A 326 -21.36 -6.77 -17.76
CA GLU A 326 -21.28 -5.33 -17.51
C GLU A 326 -20.03 -4.96 -16.71
N MET A 327 -19.68 -5.74 -15.69
CA MET A 327 -18.47 -5.52 -14.91
C MET A 327 -17.21 -5.76 -15.74
N VAL A 328 -17.21 -6.80 -16.58
CA VAL A 328 -16.09 -7.06 -17.50
C VAL A 328 -15.90 -5.88 -18.46
N ALA A 329 -16.99 -5.37 -19.03
CA ALA A 329 -16.96 -4.18 -19.87
C ALA A 329 -16.49 -2.93 -19.11
N ALA A 330 -16.89 -2.77 -17.84
CA ALA A 330 -16.41 -1.68 -16.98
C ALA A 330 -14.90 -1.74 -16.78
N VAL A 331 -14.31 -2.91 -16.49
CA VAL A 331 -12.84 -3.03 -16.37
C VAL A 331 -12.14 -2.75 -17.71
N ALA A 332 -12.69 -3.21 -18.83
CA ALA A 332 -12.16 -2.87 -20.14
C ALA A 332 -12.20 -1.35 -20.41
N SER A 333 -13.26 -0.66 -19.96
CA SER A 333 -13.36 0.81 -20.02
C SER A 333 -12.30 1.50 -19.16
N ILE A 334 -11.99 0.94 -17.98
CA ILE A 334 -10.89 1.42 -17.12
C ILE A 334 -9.57 1.33 -17.89
N LEU A 335 -9.24 0.15 -18.46
CA LEU A 335 -8.00 -0.04 -19.23
C LEU A 335 -7.90 0.97 -20.38
N LYS A 336 -8.98 1.15 -21.15
CA LYS A 336 -9.03 2.14 -22.23
C LYS A 336 -8.78 3.57 -21.74
N SER A 337 -9.35 3.93 -20.59
CA SER A 337 -9.18 5.26 -19.97
C SER A 337 -7.76 5.49 -19.43
N LEU A 338 -7.03 4.42 -19.12
CA LEU A 338 -5.60 4.48 -18.77
C LEU A 338 -4.68 4.57 -20.00
N GLY A 339 -5.25 4.55 -21.22
CA GLY A 339 -4.51 4.61 -22.48
C GLY A 339 -4.05 3.25 -23.00
N GLU A 340 -4.56 2.16 -22.44
CA GLU A 340 -4.25 0.79 -22.86
C GLU A 340 -5.27 0.26 -23.88
N ASP A 341 -4.84 -0.69 -24.71
CA ASP A 341 -5.72 -1.42 -25.62
C ASP A 341 -6.16 -2.73 -24.97
N PRO A 342 -7.43 -2.88 -24.55
CA PRO A 342 -7.91 -4.12 -23.92
C PRO A 342 -7.84 -5.35 -24.84
N SER A 343 -7.71 -5.15 -26.16
CA SER A 343 -7.61 -6.24 -27.13
C SER A 343 -6.18 -6.78 -27.29
N ARG A 344 -5.17 -6.14 -26.66
CA ARG A 344 -3.81 -6.67 -26.68
C ARG A 344 -3.74 -8.03 -25.99
N LYS A 345 -2.92 -8.93 -26.54
CA LYS A 345 -2.85 -10.35 -26.15
C LYS A 345 -2.67 -10.52 -24.64
N GLU A 346 -1.89 -9.66 -24.00
CA GLU A 346 -1.58 -9.76 -22.58
C GLU A 346 -2.68 -9.19 -21.67
N LEU A 347 -3.61 -8.37 -22.20
CA LEU A 347 -4.72 -7.77 -21.43
C LEU A 347 -6.08 -8.39 -21.69
N VAL A 348 -6.24 -9.20 -22.74
CA VAL A 348 -7.56 -9.69 -23.18
C VAL A 348 -8.30 -10.44 -22.05
N GLU A 349 -7.57 -11.14 -21.18
CA GLU A 349 -8.15 -11.85 -20.03
C GLU A 349 -8.23 -11.00 -18.75
N THR A 350 -7.55 -9.85 -18.71
CA THR A 350 -7.41 -9.00 -17.53
C THR A 350 -8.75 -8.54 -16.95
N PRO A 351 -9.71 -8.03 -17.75
CA PRO A 351 -11.04 -7.73 -17.26
C PRO A 351 -11.71 -8.91 -16.53
N GLY A 352 -11.64 -10.11 -17.11
CA GLY A 352 -12.22 -11.31 -16.54
C GLY A 352 -11.52 -11.74 -15.24
N HIS A 353 -10.19 -11.65 -15.20
CA HIS A 353 -9.41 -11.95 -14.00
C HIS A 353 -9.70 -11.02 -12.84
N PHE A 354 -9.82 -9.72 -13.11
CA PHE A 354 -10.12 -8.74 -12.08
C PHE A 354 -11.56 -8.88 -11.55
N VAL A 355 -12.55 -9.10 -12.43
CA VAL A 355 -13.95 -9.36 -12.01
C VAL A 355 -14.04 -10.64 -11.20
N ARG A 356 -13.37 -11.73 -11.62
CA ARG A 356 -13.32 -12.98 -10.85
C ARG A 356 -12.74 -12.75 -9.45
N TRP A 357 -11.67 -11.96 -9.36
CA TRP A 357 -11.08 -11.59 -8.07
C TRP A 357 -12.08 -10.83 -7.18
N LEU A 358 -12.75 -9.80 -7.72
CA LEU A 358 -13.76 -9.02 -6.99
C LEU A 358 -14.86 -9.93 -6.43
N MET A 359 -15.32 -10.88 -7.25
CA MET A 359 -16.41 -11.79 -6.89
C MET A 359 -16.05 -12.82 -5.81
N ASN A 360 -14.77 -13.08 -5.56
CA ASN A 360 -14.35 -14.00 -4.49
C ASN A 360 -14.77 -13.52 -3.09
N PHE A 361 -15.06 -12.22 -2.93
CA PHE A 361 -15.49 -11.61 -1.68
C PHE A 361 -17.02 -11.44 -1.59
N GLN A 362 -17.77 -12.00 -2.54
CA GLN A 362 -19.23 -11.96 -2.56
C GLN A 362 -19.80 -13.33 -2.15
N ASP A 363 -19.54 -13.81 -0.92
CA ASP A 363 -20.11 -15.09 -0.46
C ASP A 363 -21.34 -14.92 0.44
N THR A 364 -22.51 -15.03 -0.19
CA THR A 364 -23.83 -15.07 0.46
C THR A 364 -24.07 -16.35 1.28
N LYS A 365 -23.33 -17.44 1.04
CA LYS A 365 -23.52 -18.71 1.78
C LYS A 365 -22.96 -18.65 3.21
N LEU A 366 -21.97 -17.81 3.48
CA LEU A 366 -21.38 -17.70 4.82
C LEU A 366 -22.35 -17.05 5.81
N GLU A 367 -23.14 -16.06 5.37
CA GLU A 367 -24.21 -15.48 6.19
C GLU A 367 -25.28 -16.51 6.56
N MET A 368 -25.68 -17.36 5.62
CA MET A 368 -26.63 -18.45 5.88
C MET A 368 -26.09 -19.50 6.87
N LYS A 369 -24.81 -19.89 6.75
CA LYS A 369 -24.17 -20.83 7.68
C LYS A 369 -24.03 -20.25 9.08
N LEU A 370 -23.65 -18.98 9.21
CA LEU A 370 -23.56 -18.32 10.51
C LEU A 370 -24.92 -18.19 11.19
N ASN A 371 -25.97 -17.82 10.45
CA ASN A 371 -27.33 -17.78 11.00
C ASN A 371 -27.84 -19.16 11.45
N GLY A 372 -27.47 -20.23 10.73
CA GLY A 372 -27.74 -21.60 11.17
C GLY A 372 -26.91 -22.03 12.38
N PHE A 373 -25.65 -21.60 12.45
CA PHE A 373 -24.69 -21.96 13.49
C PHE A 373 -24.92 -21.22 14.81
N THR A 374 -25.22 -19.91 14.77
CA THR A 374 -25.60 -19.12 15.95
C THR A 374 -26.82 -19.72 16.61
N ARG A 375 -27.84 -20.09 15.83
CA ARG A 375 -29.03 -20.80 16.33
C ARG A 375 -28.69 -22.14 17.00
N GLY A 376 -27.75 -22.91 16.46
CA GLY A 376 -27.28 -24.18 17.05
C GLY A 376 -26.42 -24.00 18.31
N ILE A 377 -25.60 -22.95 18.39
CA ILE A 377 -24.80 -22.62 19.57
C ILE A 377 -25.67 -22.12 20.71
N THR A 378 -26.66 -21.27 20.45
CA THR A 378 -27.60 -20.81 21.49
C THR A 378 -28.31 -21.99 22.17
N ASP A 379 -28.50 -23.11 21.47
CA ASP A 379 -29.03 -24.34 22.05
C ASP A 379 -28.01 -25.18 22.83
N LEU A 380 -26.71 -25.14 22.47
CA LEU A 380 -25.62 -25.83 23.17
C LEU A 380 -25.09 -25.08 24.40
N LEU A 381 -25.26 -23.74 24.43
CA LEU A 381 -24.78 -22.87 25.50
C LEU A 381 -25.83 -22.61 26.60
N LYS A 382 -26.94 -23.36 26.60
CA LYS A 382 -27.91 -23.30 27.71
C LYS A 382 -27.21 -23.73 29.01
N PRO A 383 -27.23 -22.90 30.06
CA PRO A 383 -26.54 -23.20 31.29
C PRO A 383 -27.23 -24.39 31.97
N ASN A 384 -26.51 -25.51 32.08
CA ASN A 384 -26.89 -26.59 32.98
C ASN A 384 -26.59 -26.13 34.42
N GLY A 385 -27.57 -25.50 35.07
CA GLY A 385 -27.69 -25.46 36.53
C GLY A 385 -26.73 -24.53 37.32
N GLU A 386 -27.36 -23.77 38.21
CA GLU A 386 -26.85 -23.06 39.39
C GLU A 386 -25.81 -21.93 39.24
N VAL A 387 -26.31 -20.73 39.55
CA VAL A 387 -25.58 -19.48 39.77
C VAL A 387 -24.68 -19.61 41.01
N GLY A 388 -23.40 -19.88 40.79
CA GLY A 388 -22.36 -19.89 41.82
C GLY A 388 -21.26 -18.85 41.57
N SER A 389 -21.22 -17.83 42.43
CA SER A 389 -20.11 -16.90 42.71
C SER A 389 -19.45 -16.11 41.55
N ARG A 390 -19.59 -14.77 41.63
CA ARG A 390 -19.15 -13.75 40.66
C ARG A 390 -17.63 -13.61 40.46
N ASN A 391 -16.79 -14.42 41.11
CA ASN A 391 -15.37 -14.10 41.36
C ASN A 391 -14.32 -15.03 40.70
N ASN A 392 -14.65 -15.77 39.64
CA ASN A 392 -13.68 -16.69 39.03
C ASN A 392 -13.82 -16.80 37.50
N LYS A 393 -13.87 -15.67 36.78
CA LYS A 393 -13.72 -15.67 35.32
C LYS A 393 -12.23 -15.76 34.97
N LEU A 394 -11.86 -16.68 34.08
CA LEU A 394 -10.49 -16.81 33.57
C LEU A 394 -10.40 -16.13 32.20
N MET A 395 -9.29 -15.43 31.93
CA MET A 395 -9.01 -14.87 30.61
C MET A 395 -8.54 -15.97 29.67
N HIS A 396 -9.18 -16.08 28.52
CA HIS A 396 -8.80 -16.96 27.40
C HIS A 396 -8.44 -16.11 26.19
N SER A 397 -7.65 -16.68 25.28
CA SER A 397 -7.19 -16.00 24.08
C SER A 397 -7.04 -16.96 22.90
N GLU A 398 -7.50 -16.53 21.74
CA GLU A 398 -7.21 -17.15 20.45
C GLU A 398 -6.44 -16.14 19.60
N LEU A 399 -5.21 -16.50 19.22
CA LEU A 399 -4.25 -15.61 18.56
C LEU A 399 -3.99 -16.06 17.12
N ASN A 400 -3.55 -15.13 16.27
CA ASN A 400 -3.14 -15.37 14.90
C ASN A 400 -4.23 -15.98 13.99
N LEU A 401 -5.48 -15.53 14.15
CA LEU A 401 -6.57 -15.91 13.24
C LEU A 401 -6.41 -15.11 11.94
N SER A 402 -6.01 -15.79 10.86
CA SER A 402 -5.75 -15.12 9.59
C SER A 402 -7.05 -14.67 8.92
N PHE A 403 -7.01 -13.52 8.26
CA PHE A 403 -8.13 -13.01 7.48
C PHE A 403 -7.68 -12.29 6.20
N TRP A 404 -8.61 -12.23 5.26
CA TRP A 404 -8.49 -11.52 3.99
C TRP A 404 -9.74 -10.70 3.79
N SER A 405 -9.59 -9.51 3.23
CA SER A 405 -10.69 -8.60 2.99
C SER A 405 -10.41 -7.64 1.85
N GLN A 406 -11.44 -6.92 1.41
CA GLN A 406 -11.34 -5.94 0.36
C GLN A 406 -11.65 -4.55 0.91
N CYS A 407 -10.72 -3.62 0.75
CA CYS A 407 -10.86 -2.27 1.27
C CYS A 407 -11.94 -1.53 0.47
N GLU A 408 -13.03 -1.14 1.14
CA GLU A 408 -14.15 -0.47 0.48
C GLU A 408 -13.78 0.89 -0.12
N HIS A 409 -12.70 1.51 0.35
CA HIS A 409 -12.20 2.79 -0.16
C HIS A 409 -11.52 2.69 -1.53
N HIS A 410 -10.93 1.54 -1.85
CA HIS A 410 -10.01 1.37 -2.98
C HIS A 410 -10.24 0.11 -3.80
N LEU A 411 -11.16 -0.77 -3.39
CA LEU A 411 -11.40 -2.06 -4.02
C LEU A 411 -10.11 -2.88 -4.17
N LEU A 412 -9.21 -2.79 -3.18
CA LEU A 412 -7.93 -3.48 -3.13
C LEU A 412 -7.86 -4.37 -1.89
N PRO A 413 -7.09 -5.47 -1.94
CA PRO A 413 -7.01 -6.41 -0.84
C PRO A 413 -6.30 -5.82 0.37
N PHE A 414 -6.77 -6.18 1.56
CA PHE A 414 -6.01 -6.08 2.80
C PHE A 414 -6.16 -7.38 3.58
N TYR A 415 -5.13 -7.73 4.35
CA TYR A 415 -5.03 -9.03 4.99
C TYR A 415 -4.22 -8.90 6.27
N GLY A 416 -4.39 -9.84 7.18
CA GLY A 416 -3.73 -9.74 8.46
C GLY A 416 -4.13 -10.83 9.44
N LEU A 417 -3.96 -10.49 10.71
CA LEU A 417 -4.22 -11.37 11.84
C LEU A 417 -5.25 -10.72 12.77
N VAL A 418 -6.12 -11.56 13.33
CA VAL A 418 -7.04 -11.22 14.39
C VAL A 418 -6.66 -11.98 15.65
N HIS A 419 -6.63 -11.27 16.77
CA HIS A 419 -6.40 -11.80 18.10
C HIS A 419 -7.62 -11.50 18.96
N ILE A 420 -8.14 -12.51 19.64
CA ILE A 420 -9.39 -12.42 20.40
C ILE A 420 -9.14 -12.87 21.83
N GLY A 421 -9.31 -11.96 22.78
CA GLY A 421 -9.30 -12.22 24.22
C GLY A 421 -10.72 -12.19 24.77
N TYR A 422 -11.08 -13.13 25.64
CA TYR A 422 -12.40 -13.16 26.26
C TYR A 422 -12.38 -13.79 27.65
N PHE A 423 -13.35 -13.44 28.50
CA PHE A 423 -13.52 -14.04 29.82
C PHE A 423 -14.66 -15.05 29.82
N CYS A 424 -14.41 -16.28 30.30
CA CYS A 424 -15.44 -17.31 30.47
C CYS A 424 -15.60 -17.74 31.93
N PRO A 425 -16.82 -18.09 32.39
CA PRO A 425 -17.04 -18.75 33.68
C PRO A 425 -16.38 -20.13 33.73
N LYS A 426 -15.90 -20.54 34.92
CA LYS A 426 -15.36 -21.89 35.13
C LYS A 426 -16.42 -22.96 34.81
N GLY A 427 -16.06 -23.94 33.98
CA GLY A 427 -16.94 -25.06 33.59
C GLY A 427 -17.63 -24.91 32.24
N PHE A 428 -17.49 -23.77 31.57
CA PHE A 428 -17.95 -23.60 30.19
C PHE A 428 -16.96 -24.26 29.22
N ASN A 429 -17.46 -25.01 28.23
CA ASN A 429 -16.60 -25.59 27.21
C ASN A 429 -15.92 -24.46 26.42
N HIS A 430 -14.60 -24.54 26.33
CA HIS A 430 -13.79 -23.64 25.53
C HIS A 430 -14.33 -23.62 24.10
N THR A 431 -14.65 -22.42 23.62
CA THR A 431 -15.04 -22.21 22.24
C THR A 431 -13.92 -22.70 21.33
N GLY A 432 -14.24 -23.59 20.38
CA GLY A 432 -13.24 -24.07 19.44
C GLY A 432 -12.73 -22.93 18.58
N LYS A 433 -11.41 -22.84 18.42
CA LYS A 433 -10.71 -21.95 17.46
C LYS A 433 -11.40 -21.87 16.10
N SER A 434 -12.01 -22.97 15.65
CA SER A 434 -12.77 -23.06 14.40
C SER A 434 -13.99 -22.11 14.34
N LEU A 435 -14.71 -21.91 15.46
CA LEU A 435 -15.83 -20.97 15.49
C LEU A 435 -15.35 -19.53 15.35
N LEU A 436 -14.36 -19.13 16.14
CA LEU A 436 -13.81 -17.76 16.06
C LEU A 436 -13.19 -17.50 14.69
N GLN A 437 -12.47 -18.46 14.13
CA GLN A 437 -11.96 -18.39 12.76
C GLN A 437 -13.10 -18.23 11.74
N SER A 438 -14.24 -18.88 11.93
CA SER A 438 -15.41 -18.74 11.04
C SER A 438 -16.05 -17.35 11.13
N ILE A 439 -16.12 -16.76 12.32
CA ILE A 439 -16.60 -15.38 12.51
C ILE A 439 -15.65 -14.40 11.81
N VAL A 440 -14.35 -14.55 12.03
CA VAL A 440 -13.30 -13.73 11.38
C VAL A 440 -13.41 -13.84 9.84
N HIS A 441 -13.60 -15.06 9.31
CA HIS A 441 -13.77 -15.28 7.87
C HIS A 441 -14.99 -14.55 7.33
N CYS A 442 -16.16 -14.65 8.00
CA CYS A 442 -17.39 -13.99 7.56
C CYS A 442 -17.27 -12.48 7.41
N TYR A 443 -16.61 -11.83 8.39
CA TYR A 443 -16.40 -10.39 8.31
C TYR A 443 -15.26 -10.02 7.37
N GLY A 444 -14.26 -10.88 7.22
CA GLY A 444 -13.15 -10.70 6.29
C GLY A 444 -13.59 -10.67 4.83
N PHE A 445 -14.36 -11.66 4.38
CA PHE A 445 -14.66 -11.83 2.95
C PHE A 445 -15.80 -10.93 2.44
N LYS A 446 -15.63 -9.60 2.56
CA LYS A 446 -16.55 -8.54 2.09
C LYS A 446 -15.78 -7.24 1.81
N LEU A 447 -16.46 -6.25 1.22
CA LEU A 447 -16.00 -4.86 1.27
C LEU A 447 -16.05 -4.34 2.71
N GLN A 448 -14.91 -3.90 3.23
CA GLN A 448 -14.74 -3.54 4.63
C GLN A 448 -13.84 -2.35 4.87
N VAL A 449 -13.99 -1.82 6.10
CA VAL A 449 -13.06 -0.94 6.80
C VAL A 449 -12.56 -1.70 8.02
N GLN A 450 -11.25 -1.65 8.30
CA GLN A 450 -10.62 -2.46 9.35
C GLN A 450 -11.25 -2.22 10.72
N GLU A 451 -11.57 -0.98 11.05
CA GLU A 451 -12.22 -0.54 12.29
C GLU A 451 -13.62 -1.19 12.43
N ARG A 452 -14.39 -1.22 11.34
CA ARG A 452 -15.72 -1.83 11.32
C ARG A 452 -15.62 -3.35 11.49
N LEU A 453 -14.72 -3.99 10.77
CA LEU A 453 -14.44 -5.43 10.88
C LEU A 453 -14.06 -5.80 12.33
N THR A 454 -13.16 -5.04 12.94
CA THR A 454 -12.72 -5.26 14.34
C THR A 454 -13.89 -5.22 15.31
N ARG A 455 -14.74 -4.19 15.17
CA ARG A 455 -15.92 -4.02 16.02
C ARG A 455 -16.97 -5.10 15.79
N GLN A 456 -17.27 -5.47 14.54
CA GLN A 456 -18.24 -6.50 14.19
C GLN A 456 -17.85 -7.88 14.75
N ILE A 457 -16.56 -8.23 14.68
CA ILE A 457 -16.05 -9.45 15.31
C ILE A 457 -16.25 -9.38 16.83
N ALA A 458 -15.86 -8.27 17.47
CA ALA A 458 -16.01 -8.12 18.92
C ALA A 458 -17.47 -8.23 19.37
N GLU A 459 -18.40 -7.53 18.71
CA GLU A 459 -19.84 -7.55 19.01
C GLU A 459 -20.43 -8.97 18.84
N THR A 460 -20.05 -9.68 17.78
CA THR A 460 -20.52 -11.04 17.51
C THR A 460 -20.00 -12.03 18.54
N VAL A 461 -18.69 -12.01 18.80
CA VAL A 461 -18.08 -12.88 19.82
C VAL A 461 -18.64 -12.59 21.20
N SER A 462 -18.85 -11.31 21.53
CA SER A 462 -19.46 -10.87 22.78
C SER A 462 -20.87 -11.41 22.97
N SER A 463 -21.70 -11.43 21.91
CA SER A 463 -23.05 -12.00 21.95
C SER A 463 -23.08 -13.51 22.20
N ILE A 464 -22.01 -14.22 21.84
CA ILE A 464 -21.89 -15.67 21.99
C ILE A 464 -21.25 -16.04 23.34
N LEU A 465 -20.24 -15.28 23.78
CA LEU A 465 -19.37 -15.63 24.92
C LEU A 465 -19.62 -14.82 26.21
N GLY A 466 -20.56 -13.87 26.19
CA GLY A 466 -21.04 -13.24 27.43
C GLY A 466 -20.40 -11.89 27.77
N GLY A 467 -20.18 -11.03 26.77
CA GLY A 467 -19.97 -9.60 27.01
C GLY A 467 -18.52 -9.12 27.11
N ASP A 468 -17.64 -9.93 27.71
CA ASP A 468 -16.28 -9.54 28.09
C ASP A 468 -15.26 -9.94 27.02
N VAL A 469 -15.12 -9.13 25.98
CA VAL A 469 -14.32 -9.46 24.79
C VAL A 469 -13.40 -8.29 24.40
N MET A 470 -12.18 -8.62 24.01
CA MET A 470 -11.25 -7.71 23.36
C MET A 470 -10.79 -8.33 22.04
N VAL A 471 -10.86 -7.55 20.97
CA VAL A 471 -10.39 -7.94 19.64
C VAL A 471 -9.32 -6.97 19.19
N VAL A 472 -8.19 -7.50 18.74
CA VAL A 472 -7.10 -6.75 18.12
C VAL A 472 -6.94 -7.27 16.70
N VAL A 473 -6.95 -6.38 15.73
CA VAL A 473 -6.73 -6.70 14.32
C VAL A 473 -5.49 -5.95 13.85
N GLU A 474 -4.53 -6.68 13.30
CA GLU A 474 -3.32 -6.15 12.68
C GLU A 474 -3.36 -6.50 11.20
N ALA A 475 -3.21 -5.51 10.32
CA ALA A 475 -3.40 -5.71 8.88
C ALA A 475 -2.42 -4.92 8.03
N ASN A 476 -2.08 -5.52 6.88
CA ASN A 476 -1.37 -4.86 5.80
C ASN A 476 -2.36 -4.49 4.70
N HIS A 477 -2.25 -3.25 4.21
CA HIS A 477 -3.17 -2.69 3.23
C HIS A 477 -2.49 -2.46 1.90
N THR A 478 -2.94 -3.16 0.87
CA THR A 478 -2.39 -2.99 -0.49
C THR A 478 -2.74 -1.61 -1.07
N CYS A 479 -3.76 -0.94 -0.54
CA CYS A 479 -4.04 0.43 -0.90
C CYS A 479 -3.01 1.44 -0.37
N MET A 480 -2.23 1.11 0.67
CA MET A 480 -1.17 1.97 1.21
C MET A 480 0.12 1.92 0.39
N ILE A 481 0.34 0.83 -0.36
CA ILE A 481 1.50 0.74 -1.27
C ILE A 481 1.25 1.49 -2.58
N SER A 482 0.01 1.53 -3.05
CA SER A 482 -0.34 2.00 -4.40
C SER A 482 -0.82 3.46 -4.44
N ARG A 483 -0.77 4.18 -3.31
CA ARG A 483 -1.28 5.55 -3.19
C ARG A 483 -0.34 6.46 -2.39
N GLY A 484 -0.44 7.76 -2.66
CA GLY A 484 0.22 8.81 -1.89
C GLY A 484 1.74 8.68 -1.88
N ILE A 485 2.33 8.62 -0.69
CA ILE A 485 3.77 8.48 -0.46
C ILE A 485 4.24 7.02 -0.37
N GLU A 486 3.40 6.06 -0.78
CA GLU A 486 3.78 4.67 -1.08
C GLU A 486 4.48 3.99 0.11
N LYS A 487 3.71 3.70 1.17
CA LYS A 487 4.25 3.17 2.43
C LYS A 487 4.36 1.64 2.39
N PHE A 488 5.44 1.16 1.79
CA PHE A 488 5.82 -0.26 1.84
C PHE A 488 6.03 -0.75 3.27
N GLY A 489 5.56 -1.96 3.58
CA GLY A 489 5.72 -2.57 4.91
C GLY A 489 4.91 -1.91 6.03
N SER A 490 3.98 -1.00 5.71
CA SER A 490 3.09 -0.40 6.71
C SER A 490 2.09 -1.41 7.24
N ASN A 491 1.96 -1.49 8.56
CA ASN A 491 0.97 -2.28 9.27
C ASN A 491 0.06 -1.35 10.08
N THR A 492 -1.23 -1.66 10.13
CA THR A 492 -2.22 -0.92 10.91
C THR A 492 -2.86 -1.82 11.95
N ALA A 493 -3.01 -1.31 13.17
CA ALA A 493 -3.66 -2.02 14.26
C ALA A 493 -4.95 -1.31 14.70
N THR A 494 -5.98 -2.08 14.97
CA THR A 494 -7.27 -1.60 15.49
C THR A 494 -7.68 -2.47 16.66
N ILE A 495 -8.35 -1.85 17.63
CA ILE A 495 -8.76 -2.51 18.88
C ILE A 495 -10.24 -2.22 19.12
N ALA A 496 -11.00 -3.27 19.44
CA ALA A 496 -12.35 -3.14 19.99
C ALA A 496 -12.40 -3.83 21.36
N VAL A 497 -12.98 -3.15 22.35
CA VAL A 497 -13.10 -3.64 23.73
C VAL A 497 -14.56 -3.58 24.18
N LEU A 498 -15.04 -4.65 24.79
CA LEU A 498 -16.39 -4.81 25.31
C LEU A 498 -16.34 -5.43 26.71
N GLY A 499 -17.37 -5.17 27.52
CA GLY A 499 -17.49 -5.69 28.89
C GLY A 499 -16.32 -5.27 29.78
N GLN A 500 -15.80 -6.20 30.58
CA GLN A 500 -14.72 -5.96 31.54
C GLN A 500 -13.49 -5.30 30.91
N PHE A 501 -13.12 -5.65 29.68
CA PHE A 501 -11.96 -5.05 28.99
C PHE A 501 -12.12 -3.54 28.75
N ALA A 502 -13.34 -3.01 28.68
CA ALA A 502 -13.57 -1.56 28.53
C ALA A 502 -13.18 -0.80 29.81
N THR A 503 -13.45 -1.39 30.98
CA THR A 503 -13.26 -0.73 32.28
C THR A 503 -11.98 -1.12 33.02
N ASP A 504 -11.29 -2.18 32.59
CA ASP A 504 -10.12 -2.74 33.27
C ASP A 504 -8.84 -2.61 32.39
N PRO A 505 -8.01 -1.56 32.62
CA PRO A 505 -6.76 -1.38 31.91
C PRO A 505 -5.74 -2.50 32.13
N ALA A 506 -5.75 -3.14 33.32
CA ALA A 506 -4.83 -4.22 33.64
C ALA A 506 -5.16 -5.47 32.83
N ALA A 507 -6.44 -5.80 32.69
CA ALA A 507 -6.89 -6.87 31.80
C ALA A 507 -6.47 -6.64 30.34
N ARG A 508 -6.62 -5.41 29.83
CA ARG A 508 -6.15 -5.07 28.48
C ARG A 508 -4.64 -5.24 28.32
N ALA A 509 -3.87 -4.73 29.28
CA ALA A 509 -2.40 -4.85 29.25
C ALA A 509 -1.95 -6.31 29.26
N MET A 510 -2.57 -7.15 30.10
CA MET A 510 -2.28 -8.59 30.12
C MET A 510 -2.56 -9.27 28.78
N PHE A 511 -3.68 -8.94 28.13
CA PHE A 511 -3.99 -9.49 26.81
C PHE A 511 -3.05 -8.99 25.71
N LEU A 512 -2.70 -7.70 25.72
CA LEU A 512 -1.78 -7.14 24.71
C LEU A 512 -0.37 -7.73 24.83
N GLN A 513 0.09 -8.05 26.04
CA GLN A 513 1.41 -8.65 26.27
C GLN A 513 1.57 -10.09 25.77
N ILE A 514 0.46 -10.81 25.55
CA ILE A 514 0.52 -12.19 25.02
C ILE A 514 0.46 -12.23 23.49
N ILE A 515 0.13 -11.11 22.83
CA ILE A 515 0.13 -11.03 21.37
C ILE A 515 1.59 -11.08 20.88
N PRO A 516 1.96 -11.98 19.97
CA PRO A 516 3.34 -12.07 19.48
C PRO A 516 3.74 -10.81 18.72
N ASP A 517 5.02 -10.42 18.80
CA ASP A 517 5.56 -9.36 17.96
C ASP A 517 5.43 -9.75 16.48
N GLY A 518 4.62 -8.99 15.73
CA GLY A 518 4.28 -9.25 14.33
C GLY A 518 5.46 -9.20 13.35
N THR A 519 6.67 -8.89 13.81
CA THR A 519 7.89 -8.82 12.99
C THR A 519 8.52 -10.19 12.70
N ALA A 520 8.11 -11.27 13.36
CA ALA A 520 8.83 -12.55 13.29
C ALA A 520 8.30 -13.58 12.28
N SER A 521 7.13 -13.39 11.65
CA SER A 521 6.44 -14.53 10.97
C SER A 521 5.97 -14.34 9.53
N GLN A 522 6.20 -13.21 8.85
CA GLN A 522 5.65 -13.02 7.49
C GLN A 522 6.66 -12.69 6.36
N ILE A 523 7.98 -12.67 6.61
CA ILE A 523 8.99 -12.41 5.56
C ILE A 523 10.17 -13.41 5.62
N SER A 524 9.91 -14.68 5.93
CA SER A 524 10.90 -15.77 5.76
C SER A 524 10.57 -16.65 4.58
#